data_AF-A0AAW4W2V0-F1
#
_entry.id   AF-A0AAW4W2V0-F1
#
_cell.length_a   1.000
_cell.length_b   1.000
_cell.length_c   1.000
_cell.angle_alpha   90.00
_cell.angle_beta   90.00
_cell.angle_gamma   90.00
#
_symmetry.space_group_name_H-M   'P 1'
#
loop_
_entity.id
_entity.type
_entity.pdbx_description
1 polymer ?
#
loop_
_entity_poly.entity_id
_entity_poly.type
_entity_poly.pdbx_seq_one_letter_code
_entity_poly.pdbx_strand_id
1 'polypeptide(L)' 'AARRAVFEFIEGWYNRKRIHSCLGYMTPQETEDSIKGAA' A
#
# COMPACT_ATOMS: atom_id res chain seq x y z
N ALA A 1 -22.14 1.08 -5.76
CA ALA A 1 -21.44 -0.15 -5.34
C ALA A 1 -19.97 -0.17 -5.80
N ALA A 2 -19.68 -0.19 -7.11
CA ALA A 2 -18.32 -0.36 -7.64
C ALA A 2 -17.24 0.59 -7.05
N ARG A 3 -17.52 1.90 -6.95
CA ARG A 3 -16.56 2.87 -6.37
C ARG A 3 -16.13 2.52 -4.94
N ARG A 4 -17.06 2.02 -4.10
CA ARG A 4 -16.75 1.64 -2.72
C ARG A 4 -15.88 0.39 -2.69
N ALA A 5 -16.22 -0.63 -3.48
CA ALA A 5 -15.42 -1.84 -3.58
C ALA A 5 -13.99 -1.56 -4.08
N VAL A 6 -13.84 -0.67 -5.06
CA VAL A 6 -12.51 -0.22 -5.55
C VAL A 6 -11.74 0.53 -4.46
N PHE A 7 -12.40 1.44 -3.74
CA PHE A 7 -11.78 2.16 -2.63
C PHE A 7 -11.32 1.20 -1.53
N GLU A 8 -12.17 0.27 -1.10
CA GLU A 8 -11.84 -0.74 -0.09
C GLU A 8 -10.69 -1.65 -0.55
N PHE A 9 -10.65 -2.01 -1.82
CA PHE A 9 -9.56 -2.79 -2.39
C PHE A 9 -8.24 -2.00 -2.34
N ILE A 10 -8.21 -0.77 -2.86
CA ILE A 10 -6.99 0.05 -2.94
C ILE A 10 -6.50 0.42 -1.53
N GLU A 11 -7.35 1.06 -0.74
CA GLU A 11 -6.96 1.61 0.56
C GLU A 11 -6.94 0.57 1.67
N GLY A 12 -7.78 -0.46 1.60
CA GLY A 12 -7.88 -1.49 2.64
C GLY A 12 -6.87 -2.61 2.46
N TRP A 13 -6.65 -3.07 1.23
CA TRP A 13 -5.82 -4.24 0.94
C TRP A 13 -4.55 -3.91 0.17
N TYR A 14 -4.66 -3.22 -0.98
CA TYR A 14 -3.51 -2.98 -1.85
C TYR A 14 -2.41 -2.17 -1.15
N ASN A 15 -2.74 -0.99 -0.64
CA ASN A 15 -1.75 -0.09 -0.05
C ASN A 15 -1.19 -0.61 1.29
N ARG A 16 -2.00 -1.34 2.08
CA ARG A 16 -1.67 -1.72 3.47
C ARG A 16 -1.25 -3.17 3.69
N LYS A 17 -1.59 -4.08 2.79
CA LYS A 17 -1.44 -5.54 3.01
C LYS A 17 -0.76 -6.27 1.87
N ARG A 18 -0.81 -5.74 0.64
CA ARG A 18 -0.19 -6.38 -0.51
C ARG A 18 1.31 -6.13 -0.49
N ILE A 19 2.08 -7.19 -0.40
CA ILE A 19 3.54 -7.15 -0.50
C ILE A 19 3.99 -7.18 -1.96
N HIS A 20 5.00 -6.38 -2.30
CA HIS A 20 5.56 -6.28 -3.64
C HIS A 20 7.05 -6.66 -3.66
N SER A 21 7.43 -7.61 -4.51
CA SER A 21 8.84 -8.01 -4.67
C SER A 21 9.72 -6.87 -5.17
N CYS A 22 9.20 -5.99 -6.03
CA CYS A 22 9.92 -4.80 -6.50
C CYS A 22 10.13 -3.75 -5.40
N LEU A 23 9.35 -3.79 -4.31
CA LEU A 23 9.52 -2.94 -3.12
C LEU A 23 10.34 -3.64 -2.03
N GLY A 24 11.11 -4.68 -2.38
CA GLY A 24 11.89 -5.42 -1.38
C GLY A 24 11.03 -6.20 -0.38
N TYR A 25 9.87 -6.69 -0.83
CA TYR A 25 8.87 -7.36 0.01
C TYR A 25 8.22 -6.46 1.07
N MET A 26 8.07 -5.17 0.76
CA MET A 26 7.27 -4.23 1.54
C MET A 26 5.91 -3.96 0.87
N THR A 27 4.97 -3.47 1.65
CA THR A 27 3.74 -2.83 1.17
C THR A 27 4.04 -1.43 0.62
N PRO A 28 3.16 -0.88 -0.25
CA PRO A 28 3.28 0.50 -0.70
C PRO A 28 3.36 1.50 0.47
N GLN A 29 2.50 1.33 1.49
CA GLN A 29 2.50 2.21 2.65
C GLN A 29 3.80 2.11 3.47
N GLU A 30 4.32 0.91 3.74
CA GLU A 30 5.60 0.76 4.45
C GLU A 30 6.77 1.42 3.72
N THR A 31 6.77 1.35 2.38
CA THR A 31 7.77 2.03 1.56
C THR A 31 7.66 3.55 1.70
N GLU A 32 6.45 4.10 1.60
CA GLU A 32 6.22 5.53 1.80
C GLU A 32 6.63 5.99 3.20
N ASP A 33 6.28 5.22 4.24
CA ASP A 33 6.61 5.55 5.63
C ASP A 33 8.12 5.51 5.86
N SER A 34 8.84 4.54 5.25
CA SER A 34 10.29 4.49 5.28
C SER A 34 10.94 5.70 4.57
N ILE A 35 10.36 6.17 3.46
CA ILE A 35 10.86 7.36 2.76
C ILE A 35 10.60 8.62 3.59
N LYS A 36 9.41 8.74 4.18
CA LYS A 36 9.03 9.88 5.04
C LYS A 36 9.88 9.96 6.30
N GLY A 37 10.24 8.83 6.91
CA GLY A 37 11.08 8.78 8.10
C GLY A 37 12.58 9.00 7.83
N ALA A 38 13.01 8.95 6.57
CA ALA A 38 14.38 9.22 6.15
C ALA A 38 14.63 10.68 5.74
N ALA A 39 13.57 11.49 5.64
CA ALA A 39 13.61 12.94 5.44
C ALA A 39 13.66 13.68 6.79
#